data_AF-A0A926FMB5-F1
#
_entry.id   AF-A0A926FMB5-F1
#
_cell.length_a   1.000
_cell.length_b   1.000
_cell.length_c   1.000
_cell.angle_alpha   90.00
_cell.angle_beta   90.00
_cell.angle_gamma   90.00
#
_symmetry.space_group_name_H-M   'P 1'
#
loop_
_entity.id
_entity.type
_entity.pdbx_description
1 polymer ?
#
loop_
_entity_poly.entity_id
_entity_poly.type
_entity_poly.pdbx_seq_one_letter_code
_entity_poly.pdbx_strand_id
1 'polypeptide(L)'
;MRDHRVQALSGILLATLLVAVRPSLANAVQEEPTPSDPTVQAPEATPSDPAAQRAWVRVEAARARAAEADRQYQESQQALRSAPAAEAKAANREAKKQRDMAQKELRNAESEWRKRLAESRRRRGTSEPAPPAAPVPPSTPTPVPLGNDTMLPTPGVMATPSGPAGPAQSPLEGTYSGDWNNKTFNSGGPASAVVTVDEAARTFQVVVTLGGNVFGVGAPGPQTLHGSYDASGRTIAMRSELFGNLSVTVSPAGAIRGTATGLPNANIARVEFTGTVTAQSIRVEYTVHFAGGGTAQGVMNLSRIPG
;
A
#
# COMPACT_ATOMS: atom_id res chain seq x y z
N MET A 1 -52.17 4.65 38.62
CA MET A 1 -51.26 3.85 37.77
C MET A 1 -50.87 4.76 36.61
N ARG A 2 -49.77 5.52 36.72
CA ARG A 2 -48.43 5.20 36.13
C ARG A 2 -48.59 4.70 34.69
N ASP A 3 -48.10 5.33 33.62
CA ASP A 3 -47.09 6.38 33.48
C ASP A 3 -47.19 7.11 32.12
N HIS A 4 -46.83 8.40 32.18
CA HIS A 4 -46.17 9.29 31.23
C HIS A 4 -46.60 9.49 29.75
N ARG A 5 -47.04 10.75 29.52
CA ARG A 5 -46.89 11.60 28.31
C ARG A 5 -45.44 11.57 27.76
N VAL A 6 -45.15 11.91 26.50
CA VAL A 6 -44.77 13.28 26.05
C VAL A 6 -44.56 13.34 24.52
N GLN A 7 -44.94 14.47 23.94
CA GLN A 7 -44.73 14.95 22.56
C GLN A 7 -43.29 15.39 22.26
N ALA A 8 -42.96 15.51 20.97
CA ALA A 8 -42.25 16.64 20.34
C ALA A 8 -40.70 16.76 20.37
N LEU A 9 -40.22 17.23 19.21
CA LEU A 9 -39.16 18.22 18.93
C LEU A 9 -37.67 17.90 19.14
N SER A 10 -36.94 18.15 18.05
CA SER A 10 -35.66 18.89 17.93
C SER A 10 -34.50 18.67 18.93
N GLY A 11 -33.31 18.44 18.35
CA GLY A 11 -32.01 18.70 18.98
C GLY A 11 -30.92 17.92 18.26
N ILE A 12 -30.21 18.50 17.28
CA ILE A 12 -28.88 19.09 17.49
C ILE A 12 -28.12 18.40 18.64
N LEU A 13 -27.11 17.59 18.30
CA LEU A 13 -25.96 17.42 19.17
C LEU A 13 -24.68 17.34 18.32
N LEU A 14 -24.18 18.53 18.01
CA LEU A 14 -22.76 18.80 18.09
C LEU A 14 -22.37 18.74 19.58
N ALA A 15 -21.14 18.34 19.87
CA ALA A 15 -20.48 18.25 21.19
C ALA A 15 -20.69 16.95 21.98
N THR A 16 -19.84 15.95 21.72
CA THR A 16 -18.99 15.32 22.74
C THR A 16 -17.92 14.48 22.04
N LEU A 17 -16.76 15.04 21.72
CA LEU A 17 -15.50 14.29 21.72
C LEU A 17 -14.28 15.23 21.77
N LEU A 18 -14.09 15.88 22.92
CA LEU A 18 -12.78 16.30 23.37
C LEU A 18 -12.61 15.76 24.79
N VAL A 19 -11.44 15.19 25.08
CA VAL A 19 -10.99 14.57 26.34
C VAL A 19 -11.36 13.09 26.55
N ALA A 20 -10.57 12.20 25.93
CA ALA A 20 -9.94 11.05 26.60
C ALA A 20 -8.94 10.34 25.66
N VAL A 21 -7.88 11.04 25.24
CA VAL A 21 -6.65 10.37 24.82
C VAL A 21 -5.53 10.94 25.68
N ARG A 22 -5.39 10.38 26.89
CA ARG A 22 -4.08 10.35 27.54
C ARG A 22 -3.33 9.18 26.90
N PRO A 23 -2.16 9.39 26.28
CA PRO A 23 -1.23 8.28 26.11
C PRO A 23 -0.79 7.83 27.49
N SER A 24 -1.07 6.57 27.82
CA SER A 24 -0.44 5.87 28.94
C SER A 24 1.05 5.78 28.66
N LEU A 25 1.81 6.77 29.13
CA LEU A 25 3.24 6.64 29.34
C LEU A 25 3.45 5.79 30.59
N ALA A 26 3.59 4.48 30.38
CA ALA A 26 4.08 3.56 31.40
C ALA A 26 4.93 2.47 30.73
N ASN A 27 6.25 2.65 30.85
CA ASN A 27 7.30 1.63 30.80
C ASN A 27 7.23 0.59 29.67
N ALA A 28 7.66 1.00 28.47
CA ALA A 28 8.54 0.12 27.70
C ALA A 28 9.97 0.39 28.21
N VAL A 29 10.47 -0.48 29.08
CA VAL A 29 11.90 -0.64 29.29
C VAL A 29 12.47 -0.98 27.91
N GLN A 30 13.21 -0.04 27.32
CA GLN A 30 14.11 -0.33 26.21
C GLN A 30 15.18 -1.27 26.78
N GLU A 31 15.05 -2.56 26.54
CA GLU A 31 16.24 -3.40 26.45
C GLU A 31 17.03 -2.87 25.25
N GLU A 32 18.16 -2.20 25.54
CA GLU A 32 19.11 -1.83 24.50
C GLU A 32 19.48 -3.10 23.72
N PRO A 33 19.36 -3.11 22.37
CA PRO A 33 19.91 -4.20 21.60
C PRO A 33 21.42 -4.22 21.83
N THR A 34 21.89 -5.26 22.50
CA THR A 34 23.31 -5.56 22.63
C THR A 34 23.94 -5.58 21.23
N PRO A 35 24.97 -4.76 20.97
CA PRO A 35 25.58 -4.70 19.65
C PRO A 35 26.57 -5.86 19.51
N SER A 36 26.10 -7.04 19.08
CA SER A 36 26.97 -8.17 18.72
C SER A 36 26.23 -9.21 17.86
N ASP A 37 25.84 -8.86 16.63
CA ASP A 37 25.72 -9.88 15.58
C ASP A 37 26.27 -9.35 14.24
N PRO A 38 27.50 -9.72 13.85
CA PRO A 38 28.14 -9.25 12.61
C PRO A 38 27.59 -9.90 11.33
N THR A 39 26.30 -10.27 11.29
CA THR A 39 25.73 -11.02 10.15
C THR A 39 24.40 -10.48 9.63
N VAL A 40 24.12 -9.18 9.76
CA VAL A 40 23.08 -8.56 8.92
C VAL A 40 23.70 -8.28 7.55
N GLN A 41 23.79 -9.33 6.72
CA GLN A 41 24.14 -9.18 5.31
C GLN A 41 23.14 -8.23 4.65
N ALA A 42 23.67 -7.21 3.97
CA ALA A 42 22.89 -6.31 3.13
C ALA A 42 21.95 -7.14 2.21
N PRO A 43 20.73 -6.66 1.91
CA PRO A 43 19.80 -7.39 1.07
C PRO A 43 20.48 -7.74 -0.26
N GLU A 44 20.68 -9.04 -0.50
CA GLU A 44 21.25 -9.51 -1.78
C GLU A 44 20.35 -9.00 -2.90
N ALA A 45 20.94 -8.31 -3.89
CA ALA A 45 20.24 -7.77 -5.04
C ALA A 45 19.36 -8.84 -5.69
N THR A 46 18.14 -8.46 -6.08
CA THR A 46 17.19 -9.36 -6.73
C THR A 46 17.86 -10.04 -7.93
N PRO A 47 17.83 -11.39 -8.01
CA PRO A 47 18.51 -12.08 -9.10
C PRO A 47 17.88 -11.72 -10.45
N SER A 48 18.72 -11.51 -11.48
CA SER A 48 18.27 -11.25 -12.85
C SER A 48 17.92 -12.53 -13.63
N ASP A 49 18.31 -13.71 -13.13
CA ASP A 49 17.96 -15.01 -13.72
C ASP A 49 16.50 -15.40 -13.38
N PRO A 50 15.62 -15.68 -14.36
CA PRO A 50 14.24 -16.09 -14.14
C PRO A 50 14.07 -17.35 -13.27
N ALA A 51 15.04 -18.27 -13.26
CA ALA A 51 14.97 -19.45 -12.40
C ALA A 51 15.28 -19.10 -10.93
N ALA A 52 16.28 -18.27 -10.69
CA ALA A 52 16.59 -17.72 -9.37
C ALA A 52 15.46 -16.81 -8.83
N GLN A 53 14.79 -16.02 -9.69
CA GLN A 53 13.61 -15.22 -9.32
C GLN A 53 12.46 -16.09 -8.81
N ARG A 54 12.12 -17.16 -9.54
CA ARG A 54 11.07 -18.11 -9.12
C ARG A 54 11.41 -18.80 -7.79
N ALA A 55 12.68 -19.11 -7.56
CA ALA A 55 13.14 -19.68 -6.29
C ALA A 55 13.02 -18.66 -5.14
N TRP A 56 13.38 -17.40 -5.38
CA TRP A 56 13.23 -16.31 -4.41
C TRP A 56 11.77 -16.08 -4.01
N VAL A 57 10.84 -16.07 -4.97
CA VAL A 57 9.39 -15.97 -4.67
C VAL A 57 8.90 -17.12 -3.77
N ARG A 58 9.43 -18.33 -3.95
CA ARG A 58 9.10 -19.47 -3.06
C ARG A 58 9.63 -19.29 -1.64
N VAL A 59 10.81 -18.69 -1.48
CA VAL A 59 11.38 -18.35 -0.16
C VAL A 59 10.48 -17.33 0.55
N GLU A 60 10.10 -16.26 -0.13
CA GLU A 60 9.22 -15.23 0.45
C GLU A 60 7.85 -15.79 0.82
N ALA A 61 7.25 -16.62 -0.04
CA ALA A 61 5.99 -17.30 0.28
C ALA A 61 6.12 -18.29 1.46
N ALA A 62 7.27 -18.95 1.63
CA ALA A 62 7.53 -19.80 2.78
C ALA A 62 7.75 -18.99 4.06
N ARG A 63 8.42 -17.84 3.97
CA ARG A 63 8.64 -16.92 5.07
C ARG A 63 7.33 -16.34 5.60
N ALA A 64 6.42 -15.94 4.70
CA ALA A 64 5.09 -15.46 5.07
C ALA A 64 4.28 -16.54 5.82
N ARG A 65 4.28 -17.79 5.33
CA ARG A 65 3.61 -18.92 6.00
C ARG A 65 4.22 -19.25 7.36
N ALA A 66 5.54 -19.17 7.50
CA ALA A 66 6.22 -19.33 8.79
C ALA A 66 5.78 -18.25 9.78
N ALA A 67 5.73 -16.98 9.35
CA ALA A 67 5.30 -15.88 10.21
C ALA A 67 3.83 -15.98 10.66
N GLU A 68 2.94 -16.46 9.79
CA GLU A 68 1.53 -16.71 10.16
C GLU A 68 1.41 -17.88 11.16
N ALA A 69 2.12 -18.99 10.92
CA ALA A 69 2.14 -20.12 11.84
C ALA A 69 2.73 -19.75 13.22
N ASP A 70 3.73 -18.86 13.24
CA ASP A 70 4.27 -18.30 14.49
C ASP A 70 3.19 -17.47 15.23
N ARG A 71 2.41 -16.65 14.52
CA ARG A 71 1.30 -15.89 15.12
C ARG A 71 0.23 -16.79 15.72
N GLN A 72 -0.21 -17.81 14.98
CA GLN A 72 -1.19 -18.80 15.46
C GLN A 72 -0.68 -19.56 16.69
N TYR A 73 0.61 -19.91 16.71
CA TYR A 73 1.22 -20.50 17.90
C TYR A 73 1.17 -19.55 19.11
N GLN A 74 1.48 -18.26 18.93
CA GLN A 74 1.38 -17.28 20.02
C GLN A 74 -0.06 -17.11 20.54
N GLU A 75 -1.05 -17.04 19.65
CA GLU A 75 -2.47 -16.99 20.02
C GLU A 75 -2.89 -18.25 20.80
N SER A 76 -2.44 -19.42 20.37
CA SER A 76 -2.71 -20.68 21.09
C SER A 76 -2.08 -20.72 22.49
N GLN A 77 -0.92 -20.07 22.67
CA GLN A 77 -0.26 -19.94 23.98
C GLN A 77 -1.02 -18.97 24.90
N GLN A 78 -1.64 -17.92 24.36
CA GLN A 78 -2.54 -17.04 25.11
C GLN A 78 -3.84 -17.76 25.49
N ALA A 79 -4.40 -18.58 24.58
CA ALA A 79 -5.58 -19.40 24.85
C ALA A 79 -5.34 -20.41 25.99
N LEU A 80 -4.15 -21.00 26.06
CA LEU A 80 -3.73 -21.87 27.18
C LEU A 80 -3.78 -21.21 28.55
N ARG A 81 -3.65 -19.88 28.60
CA ARG A 81 -3.72 -19.10 29.85
C ARG A 81 -5.15 -18.77 30.26
N SER A 82 -6.12 -18.86 29.33
CA SER A 82 -7.48 -18.32 29.52
C SER A 82 -8.61 -19.35 29.40
N ALA A 83 -8.37 -20.53 28.81
CA ALA A 83 -9.40 -21.53 28.50
C ALA A 83 -9.25 -22.86 29.31
N PRO A 84 -10.29 -23.72 29.34
CA PRO A 84 -10.23 -25.03 29.99
C PRO A 84 -9.08 -25.90 29.46
N ALA A 85 -8.37 -26.56 30.38
CA ALA A 85 -7.04 -27.12 30.12
C ALA A 85 -6.97 -28.20 29.03
N ALA A 86 -8.06 -28.90 28.70
CA ALA A 86 -8.03 -30.01 27.74
C ALA A 86 -8.04 -29.53 26.28
N GLU A 87 -8.94 -28.61 25.93
CA GLU A 87 -9.11 -28.10 24.57
C GLU A 87 -7.94 -27.19 24.16
N ALA A 88 -7.49 -26.32 25.07
CA ALA A 88 -6.35 -25.45 24.82
C ALA A 88 -5.03 -26.22 24.60
N LYS A 89 -4.85 -27.38 25.28
CA LYS A 89 -3.69 -28.27 25.07
C LYS A 89 -3.73 -28.96 23.70
N ALA A 90 -4.90 -29.29 23.17
CA ALA A 90 -5.03 -29.88 21.84
C ALA A 90 -4.71 -28.84 20.76
N ALA A 91 -5.29 -27.64 20.85
CA ALA A 91 -5.05 -26.54 19.92
C ALA A 91 -3.57 -26.12 19.87
N ASN A 92 -2.91 -25.97 21.03
CA ASN A 92 -1.49 -25.62 21.07
C ASN A 92 -0.58 -26.71 20.47
N ARG A 93 -0.90 -28.00 20.66
CA ARG A 93 -0.14 -29.09 20.04
C ARG A 93 -0.22 -29.03 18.52
N GLU A 94 -1.38 -28.69 17.97
CA GLU A 94 -1.56 -28.58 16.52
C GLU A 94 -0.88 -27.32 15.96
N ALA A 95 -1.05 -26.17 16.61
CA ALA A 95 -0.36 -24.93 16.22
C ALA A 95 1.16 -25.10 16.24
N LYS A 96 1.71 -25.82 17.24
CA LYS A 96 3.13 -26.15 17.29
C LYS A 96 3.59 -26.98 16.08
N LYS A 97 2.83 -28.02 15.71
CA LYS A 97 3.16 -28.84 14.52
C LYS A 97 3.15 -28.00 13.24
N GLN A 98 2.15 -27.13 13.07
CA GLN A 98 2.03 -26.25 11.91
C GLN A 98 3.22 -25.29 11.81
N ARG A 99 3.61 -24.68 12.93
CA ARG A 99 4.82 -23.85 13.02
C ARG A 99 6.08 -24.62 12.63
N ASP A 100 6.28 -25.80 13.21
CA ASP A 100 7.48 -26.61 12.95
C ASP A 100 7.53 -27.08 11.47
N MET A 101 6.38 -27.37 10.86
CA MET A 101 6.26 -27.70 9.44
C MET A 101 6.57 -26.50 8.53
N ALA A 102 5.98 -25.32 8.80
CA ALA A 102 6.23 -24.10 8.02
C ALA A 102 7.71 -23.67 8.10
N GLN A 103 8.32 -23.76 9.29
CA GLN A 103 9.75 -23.52 9.50
C GLN A 103 10.63 -24.51 8.70
N LYS A 104 10.24 -25.79 8.61
CA LYS A 104 10.94 -26.79 7.78
C LYS A 104 10.85 -26.44 6.29
N GLU A 105 9.68 -26.00 5.83
CA GLU A 105 9.50 -25.58 4.44
C GLU A 105 10.33 -24.33 4.09
N LEU A 106 10.41 -23.35 5.00
CA LEU A 106 11.26 -22.18 4.83
C LEU A 106 12.73 -22.59 4.66
N ARG A 107 13.26 -23.44 5.55
CA ARG A 107 14.64 -23.94 5.44
C ARG A 107 14.90 -24.68 4.13
N ASN A 108 13.93 -25.48 3.67
CA ASN A 108 14.02 -26.17 2.39
C ASN A 108 14.04 -25.19 1.20
N ALA A 109 13.16 -24.18 1.22
CA ALA A 109 13.09 -23.15 0.19
C ALA A 109 14.40 -22.33 0.12
N GLU A 110 14.93 -21.92 1.27
CA GLU A 110 16.20 -21.16 1.35
C GLU A 110 17.39 -21.99 0.83
N SER A 111 17.42 -23.29 1.15
CA SER A 111 18.45 -24.22 0.63
C SER A 111 18.41 -24.33 -0.89
N GLU A 112 17.22 -24.51 -1.46
CA GLU A 112 17.03 -24.60 -2.92
C GLU A 112 17.39 -23.28 -3.62
N TRP A 113 17.02 -22.14 -3.05
CA TRP A 113 17.41 -20.84 -3.57
C TRP A 113 18.94 -20.65 -3.54
N ARG A 114 19.60 -21.00 -2.44
CA ARG A 114 21.07 -20.95 -2.33
C ARG A 114 21.76 -21.84 -3.38
N LYS A 115 21.27 -23.06 -3.60
CA LYS A 115 21.80 -23.96 -4.65
C LYS A 115 21.68 -23.32 -6.04
N ARG A 116 20.53 -22.73 -6.36
CA ARG A 116 20.30 -22.07 -7.66
C ARG A 116 21.13 -20.81 -7.85
N LEU A 117 21.33 -20.03 -6.79
CA LEU A 117 22.21 -18.87 -6.82
C LEU A 117 23.66 -19.29 -7.10
N ALA A 118 24.13 -20.35 -6.44
CA ALA A 118 25.45 -20.94 -6.69
C ALA A 118 25.58 -21.45 -8.14
N GLU A 119 24.57 -22.13 -8.68
CA GLU A 119 24.57 -22.59 -10.07
C GLU A 119 24.57 -21.42 -11.07
N SER A 120 23.80 -20.37 -10.80
CA SER A 120 23.76 -19.15 -11.63
C SER A 120 25.10 -18.42 -11.64
N ARG A 121 25.82 -18.42 -10.52
CA ARG A 121 27.20 -17.89 -10.44
C ARG A 121 28.17 -18.75 -11.26
N ARG A 122 28.06 -20.08 -11.20
CA ARG A 122 28.88 -21.00 -12.02
C ARG A 122 28.66 -20.79 -13.51
N ARG A 123 27.40 -20.67 -13.98
CA ARG A 123 27.09 -20.42 -15.39
C ARG A 123 27.65 -19.09 -15.91
N ARG A 124 27.69 -18.06 -15.06
CA ARG A 124 28.34 -16.78 -15.40
C ARG A 124 29.87 -16.84 -15.38
N GLY A 125 30.46 -17.68 -14.53
CA GLY A 125 31.91 -17.85 -14.47
C GLY A 125 32.50 -18.57 -15.70
N THR A 126 31.68 -19.34 -16.43
CA THR A 126 32.09 -20.07 -17.64
C THR A 126 31.89 -19.31 -18.95
N SER A 127 31.30 -18.11 -18.93
CA SER A 127 31.39 -17.25 -20.12
C SER A 127 32.81 -16.70 -20.19
N GLU A 128 33.62 -17.35 -21.03
CA GLU A 128 34.92 -16.85 -21.49
C GLU A 128 34.81 -15.34 -21.78
N PRO A 129 35.70 -14.51 -21.23
CA PRO A 129 35.62 -13.06 -21.41
C PRO A 129 35.54 -12.77 -22.89
N ALA A 130 34.43 -12.13 -23.31
CA ALA A 130 34.29 -11.68 -24.68
C ALA A 130 35.56 -10.87 -25.04
N PRO A 131 36.18 -11.12 -26.20
CA PRO A 131 37.37 -10.38 -26.61
C PRO A 131 37.08 -8.88 -26.51
N PRO A 132 38.04 -8.07 -26.04
CA PRO A 132 37.83 -6.65 -25.80
C PRO A 132 37.20 -6.01 -27.04
N ALA A 133 36.01 -5.45 -26.86
CA ALA A 133 35.31 -4.75 -27.92
C ALA A 133 36.24 -3.66 -28.47
N ALA A 134 36.42 -3.64 -29.79
CA ALA A 134 37.19 -2.61 -30.47
C ALA A 134 36.71 -1.21 -30.05
N PRO A 135 37.61 -0.24 -29.89
CA PRO A 135 37.27 1.10 -29.44
C PRO A 135 36.20 1.73 -30.35
N VAL A 136 35.03 2.00 -29.78
CA VAL A 136 33.94 2.68 -30.49
C VAL A 136 34.34 4.15 -30.66
N PRO A 137 34.28 4.72 -31.88
CA PRO A 137 34.66 6.11 -32.11
C PRO A 137 33.73 7.08 -31.36
N PRO A 138 34.25 8.24 -30.93
CA PRO A 138 33.49 9.25 -30.20
C PRO A 138 32.34 9.77 -31.08
N SER A 139 31.11 9.66 -30.58
CA SER A 139 29.94 10.26 -31.24
C SER A 139 29.97 11.77 -31.07
N THR A 140 29.97 12.49 -32.19
CA THR A 140 29.93 13.96 -32.24
C THR A 140 28.58 14.47 -31.70
N PRO A 141 28.56 15.43 -30.75
CA PRO A 141 27.31 16.00 -30.26
C PRO A 141 26.65 16.88 -31.32
N THR A 142 25.39 16.58 -31.64
CA THR A 142 24.52 17.43 -32.47
C THR A 142 24.12 18.69 -31.68
N PRO A 143 24.33 19.91 -32.20
CA PRO A 143 23.93 21.15 -31.52
C PRO A 143 22.40 21.31 -31.52
N VAL A 144 21.85 21.66 -30.35
CA VAL A 144 20.42 21.98 -30.15
C VAL A 144 20.19 23.44 -30.53
N PRO A 145 19.16 23.78 -31.34
CA PRO A 145 18.85 25.16 -31.69
C PRO A 145 18.22 25.92 -30.51
N LEU A 146 18.76 27.11 -30.25
CA LEU A 146 18.28 28.09 -29.28
C LEU A 146 17.12 28.88 -29.90
N GLY A 147 15.92 28.75 -29.33
CA GLY A 147 14.70 29.39 -29.84
C GLY A 147 14.05 30.32 -28.81
N ASN A 148 14.32 31.61 -29.01
CA ASN A 148 13.56 32.85 -28.78
C ASN A 148 12.72 33.13 -27.52
N ASP A 149 13.08 34.29 -26.96
CA ASP A 149 12.43 35.17 -25.98
C ASP A 149 10.94 35.52 -26.19
N THR A 150 10.37 35.98 -25.07
CA THR A 150 9.37 37.08 -24.92
C THR A 150 7.91 36.68 -24.67
N MET A 151 7.46 36.86 -23.43
CA MET A 151 6.50 37.90 -22.99
C MET A 151 6.25 37.75 -21.48
N LEU A 152 6.65 38.75 -20.69
CA LEU A 152 6.23 38.91 -19.29
C LEU A 152 4.77 39.38 -19.24
N PRO A 153 3.88 38.76 -18.45
CA PRO A 153 2.60 39.37 -18.11
C PRO A 153 2.76 40.36 -16.95
N THR A 154 2.11 41.49 -17.10
CA THR A 154 1.93 42.61 -16.16
C THR A 154 1.32 42.15 -14.82
N PRO A 155 1.79 42.64 -13.65
CA PRO A 155 1.13 42.37 -12.37
C PRO A 155 -0.13 43.24 -12.23
N GLY A 156 -1.27 42.67 -12.59
CA GLY A 156 -2.59 43.21 -12.26
C GLY A 156 -2.93 42.88 -10.80
N VAL A 157 -3.11 43.92 -9.99
CA VAL A 157 -3.55 43.82 -8.59
C VAL A 157 -4.98 43.28 -8.57
N MET A 158 -5.16 42.00 -8.25
CA MET A 158 -6.49 41.45 -7.99
C MET A 158 -6.92 41.86 -6.59
N ALA A 159 -7.94 42.72 -6.52
CA ALA A 159 -8.71 42.92 -5.30
C ALA A 159 -9.34 41.58 -4.90
N THR A 160 -9.05 41.09 -3.69
CA THR A 160 -9.68 39.90 -3.12
C THR A 160 -11.17 40.21 -2.88
N PRO A 161 -12.12 39.60 -3.62
CA PRO A 161 -13.51 39.72 -3.26
C PRO A 161 -13.73 38.92 -1.97
N SER A 162 -14.05 39.60 -0.87
CA SER A 162 -14.63 38.97 0.32
C SER A 162 -16.04 38.49 -0.01
N GLY A 163 -16.13 37.40 -0.76
CA GLY A 163 -17.38 36.70 -1.03
C GLY A 163 -17.90 36.05 0.25
N PRO A 164 -19.23 35.85 0.37
CA PRO A 164 -19.82 35.15 1.51
C PRO A 164 -19.13 33.80 1.68
N ALA A 165 -18.83 33.43 2.93
CA ALA A 165 -18.22 32.15 3.27
C ALA A 165 -18.97 31.04 2.52
N GLY A 166 -18.28 30.42 1.56
CA GLY A 166 -18.84 29.33 0.76
C GLY A 166 -19.29 28.19 1.67
N PRO A 167 -20.14 27.27 1.16
CA PRO A 167 -20.50 26.08 1.90
C PRO A 167 -19.23 25.41 2.45
N ALA A 168 -19.29 24.95 3.70
CA ALA A 168 -18.16 24.30 4.34
C ALA A 168 -17.61 23.20 3.44
N GLN A 169 -16.37 23.36 2.96
CA GLN A 169 -15.73 22.36 2.13
C GLN A 169 -15.58 21.06 2.92
N SER A 170 -15.80 19.93 2.25
CA SER A 170 -15.63 18.62 2.87
C SER A 170 -14.22 18.53 3.44
N PRO A 171 -14.01 18.02 4.67
CA PRO A 171 -12.67 17.91 5.27
C PRO A 171 -11.72 17.02 4.45
N LEU A 172 -12.25 16.22 3.52
CA LEU A 172 -11.50 15.36 2.61
C LEU A 172 -11.16 16.00 1.26
N GLU A 173 -11.74 17.16 0.95
CA GLU A 173 -11.45 17.89 -0.28
C GLU A 173 -10.03 18.47 -0.24
N GLY A 174 -9.29 18.32 -1.33
CA GLY A 174 -7.97 18.91 -1.49
C GLY A 174 -6.98 18.08 -2.30
N THR A 175 -5.74 18.56 -2.31
CA THR A 175 -4.63 17.92 -3.01
C THR A 175 -3.76 17.15 -2.03
N TYR A 176 -3.40 15.93 -2.38
CA TYR A 176 -2.56 15.03 -1.60
C TYR A 176 -1.36 14.58 -2.43
N SER A 177 -0.21 14.43 -1.79
CA SER A 177 1.04 14.00 -2.42
C SER A 177 1.83 13.08 -1.50
N GLY A 178 2.58 12.15 -2.08
CA GLY A 178 3.50 11.28 -1.38
C GLY A 178 4.07 10.22 -2.30
N ASP A 179 4.11 8.98 -1.84
CA ASP A 179 4.76 7.87 -2.53
C ASP A 179 3.94 6.58 -2.45
N TRP A 180 4.26 5.67 -3.37
CA TRP A 180 3.82 4.30 -3.31
C TRP A 180 5.00 3.35 -3.46
N ASN A 181 4.91 2.20 -2.81
CA ASN A 181 5.95 1.18 -2.80
C ASN A 181 5.33 -0.23 -2.83
N ASN A 182 5.70 -1.01 -3.85
CA ASN A 182 5.51 -2.44 -3.92
C ASN A 182 6.66 -3.16 -3.21
N LYS A 183 6.38 -3.63 -2.01
CA LYS A 183 7.35 -4.33 -1.14
C LYS A 183 7.85 -5.65 -1.72
N THR A 184 7.07 -6.29 -2.60
CA THR A 184 7.41 -7.58 -3.19
C THR A 184 8.40 -7.46 -4.35
N PHE A 185 8.31 -6.41 -5.16
CA PHE A 185 9.24 -6.21 -6.29
C PHE A 185 10.20 -5.04 -6.11
N ASN A 186 10.14 -4.37 -4.95
CA ASN A 186 10.89 -3.16 -4.64
C ASN A 186 10.77 -2.09 -5.74
N SER A 187 9.58 -1.99 -6.34
CA SER A 187 9.22 -0.92 -7.27
C SER A 187 8.40 0.13 -6.55
N GLY A 188 8.50 1.37 -6.98
CA GLY A 188 7.75 2.47 -6.37
C GLY A 188 7.87 3.74 -7.19
N GLY A 189 7.25 4.81 -6.68
CA GLY A 189 7.29 6.11 -7.32
C GLY A 189 6.48 7.16 -6.57
N PRO A 190 6.56 8.43 -7.02
CA PRO A 190 5.70 9.47 -6.48
C PRO A 190 4.23 9.16 -6.78
N ALA A 191 3.35 9.58 -5.89
CA ALA A 191 1.90 9.48 -6.05
C ALA A 191 1.24 10.80 -5.64
N SER A 192 0.17 11.18 -6.33
CA SER A 192 -0.67 12.30 -5.94
C SER A 192 -2.15 12.00 -6.17
N ALA A 193 -3.00 12.67 -5.41
CA ALA A 193 -4.44 12.60 -5.56
C ALA A 193 -5.06 14.00 -5.42
N VAL A 194 -5.99 14.35 -6.30
CA VAL A 194 -6.86 15.52 -6.14
C VAL A 194 -8.26 15.01 -5.84
N VAL A 195 -8.78 15.37 -4.68
CA VAL A 195 -10.11 14.97 -4.21
C VAL A 195 -11.03 16.17 -4.27
N THR A 196 -12.16 15.98 -4.95
CA THR A 196 -13.26 16.94 -5.04
C THR A 196 -14.55 16.28 -4.57
N VAL A 197 -15.33 16.99 -3.76
CA VAL A 197 -16.55 16.46 -3.14
C VAL A 197 -17.68 17.47 -3.39
N ASP A 198 -18.80 16.97 -3.90
CA ASP A 198 -20.06 17.72 -3.98
C ASP A 198 -21.01 17.14 -2.94
N GLU A 199 -21.13 17.83 -1.80
CA GLU A 199 -21.97 17.38 -0.69
C GLU A 199 -23.46 17.47 -1.00
N ALA A 200 -23.87 18.38 -1.89
CA ALA A 200 -25.26 18.57 -2.26
C ALA A 200 -25.72 17.44 -3.19
N ALA A 201 -24.91 17.10 -4.20
CA ALA A 201 -25.17 15.99 -5.10
C ALA A 201 -24.78 14.62 -4.51
N ARG A 202 -24.06 14.61 -3.38
CA ARG A 202 -23.44 13.43 -2.77
C ARG A 202 -22.58 12.65 -3.75
N THR A 203 -21.77 13.38 -4.51
CA THR A 203 -20.82 12.82 -5.48
C THR A 203 -19.40 13.22 -5.14
N PHE A 204 -18.45 12.45 -5.61
CA PHE A 204 -17.03 12.78 -5.50
C PHE A 204 -16.30 12.47 -6.80
N GLN A 205 -15.18 13.14 -6.99
CA GLN A 205 -14.20 12.83 -8.01
C GLN A 205 -12.81 12.80 -7.39
N VAL A 206 -12.04 11.76 -7.72
CA VAL A 206 -10.64 11.62 -7.37
C VAL A 206 -9.81 11.48 -8.65
N VAL A 207 -8.81 12.34 -8.82
CA VAL A 207 -7.79 12.20 -9.87
C VAL A 207 -6.50 11.70 -9.23
N VAL A 208 -6.10 10.47 -9.54
CA VAL A 208 -4.89 9.84 -9.02
C VAL A 208 -3.80 9.86 -10.09
N THR A 209 -2.60 10.32 -9.74
CA THR A 209 -1.41 10.24 -10.61
C THR A 209 -0.35 9.37 -9.94
N LEU A 210 0.20 8.42 -10.67
CA LEU A 210 1.24 7.51 -10.20
C LEU A 210 2.47 7.61 -11.10
N GLY A 211 3.63 7.84 -10.50
CA GLY A 211 4.93 7.71 -11.16
C GLY A 211 5.53 6.32 -10.99
N GLY A 212 6.66 6.07 -11.65
CA GLY A 212 7.39 4.81 -11.54
C GLY A 212 6.81 3.66 -12.37
N ASN A 213 7.21 2.43 -12.05
CA ASN A 213 6.79 1.22 -12.77
C ASN A 213 5.53 0.60 -12.14
N VAL A 214 4.37 1.00 -12.63
CA VAL A 214 3.07 0.52 -12.12
C VAL A 214 2.65 -0.72 -12.91
N PHE A 215 2.37 -1.83 -12.23
CA PHE A 215 1.93 -3.08 -12.86
C PHE A 215 2.86 -3.64 -13.96
N GLY A 216 4.16 -3.38 -13.87
CA GLY A 216 5.14 -3.86 -14.85
C GLY A 216 5.26 -2.97 -16.09
N VAL A 217 4.53 -1.85 -16.15
CA VAL A 217 4.63 -0.86 -17.23
C VAL A 217 5.15 0.48 -16.68
N GLY A 218 5.59 1.36 -17.58
CA GLY A 218 6.02 2.72 -17.21
C GLY A 218 4.91 3.53 -16.53
N ALA A 219 5.23 4.77 -16.15
CA ALA A 219 4.29 5.64 -15.44
C ALA A 219 2.98 5.80 -16.25
N PRO A 220 1.82 5.40 -15.69
CA PRO A 220 0.55 5.54 -16.38
C PRO A 220 0.09 7.00 -16.39
N GLY A 221 -0.80 7.34 -17.32
CA GLY A 221 -1.50 8.62 -17.29
C GLY A 221 -2.40 8.76 -16.04
N PRO A 222 -2.79 9.99 -15.67
CA PRO A 222 -3.70 10.24 -14.54
C PRO A 222 -5.01 9.44 -14.67
N GLN A 223 -5.49 8.91 -13.55
CA GLN A 223 -6.71 8.12 -13.46
C GLN A 223 -7.79 8.92 -12.76
N THR A 224 -8.91 9.14 -13.44
CA THR A 224 -10.06 9.82 -12.85
C THR A 224 -11.09 8.80 -12.41
N LEU A 225 -11.46 8.86 -11.13
CA LEU A 225 -12.48 8.05 -10.48
C LEU A 225 -13.62 8.96 -10.07
N HIS A 226 -14.85 8.55 -10.32
CA HIS A 226 -16.06 9.27 -9.90
C HIS A 226 -17.04 8.30 -9.26
N GLY A 227 -17.78 8.79 -8.27
CA GLY A 227 -18.80 7.98 -7.62
C GLY A 227 -19.79 8.83 -6.82
N SER A 228 -20.88 8.18 -6.44
CA SER A 228 -21.85 8.73 -5.49
C SER A 228 -21.67 8.05 -4.14
N TYR A 229 -21.87 8.78 -3.04
CA TYR A 229 -21.86 8.22 -1.70
C TYR A 229 -23.19 8.45 -0.98
N ASP A 230 -23.46 7.65 0.03
CA ASP A 230 -24.57 7.88 0.96
C ASP A 230 -24.05 7.88 2.40
N ALA A 231 -24.91 8.31 3.33
CA ALA A 231 -24.54 8.41 4.74
C ALA A 231 -24.23 7.05 5.40
N SER A 232 -24.52 5.94 4.72
CA SER A 232 -24.34 4.58 5.26
C SER A 232 -22.99 3.92 4.90
N GLY A 233 -22.16 4.58 4.08
CA GLY A 233 -20.84 4.05 3.70
C GLY A 233 -20.92 2.90 2.68
N ARG A 234 -21.89 2.95 1.77
CA ARG A 234 -22.17 1.90 0.78
C ARG A 234 -21.00 1.65 -0.18
N THR A 235 -21.00 0.46 -0.78
CA THR A 235 -20.07 0.10 -1.86
C THR A 235 -20.31 0.95 -3.10
N ILE A 236 -19.26 1.62 -3.56
CA ILE A 236 -19.20 2.47 -4.73
C ILE A 236 -18.53 1.67 -5.85
N ALA A 237 -19.27 1.44 -6.94
CA ALA A 237 -18.73 0.83 -8.15
C ALA A 237 -18.20 1.92 -9.08
N MET A 238 -16.96 1.78 -9.54
CA MET A 238 -16.28 2.73 -10.43
C MET A 238 -15.52 1.99 -11.52
N ARG A 239 -15.10 2.69 -12.57
CA ARG A 239 -14.22 2.13 -13.60
C ARG A 239 -13.06 3.08 -13.86
N SER A 240 -11.86 2.52 -14.03
CA SER A 240 -10.65 3.23 -14.46
C SER A 240 -9.98 2.45 -15.58
N GLU A 241 -9.29 3.16 -16.46
CA GLU A 241 -8.51 2.53 -17.53
C GLU A 241 -7.38 1.67 -16.96
N LEU A 242 -6.66 2.16 -15.95
CA LEU A 242 -5.56 1.41 -15.32
C LEU A 242 -6.04 0.30 -14.38
N PHE A 243 -7.06 0.56 -13.56
CA PHE A 243 -7.48 -0.34 -12.48
C PHE A 243 -8.67 -1.24 -12.84
N GLY A 244 -9.27 -1.07 -14.02
CA GLY A 244 -10.45 -1.81 -14.42
C GLY A 244 -11.68 -1.44 -13.59
N ASN A 245 -12.47 -2.44 -13.20
CA ASN A 245 -13.67 -2.26 -12.40
C ASN A 245 -13.32 -2.24 -10.92
N LEU A 246 -13.62 -1.14 -10.24
CA LEU A 246 -13.37 -0.89 -8.83
C LEU A 246 -14.65 -1.01 -8.01
N SER A 247 -14.55 -1.59 -6.83
CA SER A 247 -15.63 -1.68 -5.83
C SER A 247 -15.06 -1.24 -4.49
N VAL A 248 -15.49 -0.08 -3.99
CA VAL A 248 -14.87 0.58 -2.83
C VAL A 248 -15.91 0.92 -1.78
N THR A 249 -15.63 0.62 -0.52
CA THR A 249 -16.38 1.11 0.64
C THR A 249 -15.52 2.08 1.42
N VAL A 250 -16.12 3.18 1.85
CA VAL A 250 -15.50 4.15 2.76
C VAL A 250 -16.43 4.32 3.94
N SER A 251 -15.96 3.99 5.15
CA SER A 251 -16.75 4.18 6.36
C SER A 251 -16.79 5.66 6.76
N PRO A 252 -17.78 6.08 7.57
CA PRO A 252 -17.80 7.43 8.12
C PRO A 252 -16.55 7.80 8.95
N ALA A 253 -15.84 6.80 9.48
CA ALA A 253 -14.56 6.98 10.18
C ALA A 253 -13.35 7.08 9.25
N GLY A 254 -13.56 7.04 7.93
CA GLY A 254 -12.51 7.12 6.93
C GLY A 254 -11.81 5.79 6.65
N ALA A 255 -12.32 4.64 7.11
CA ALA A 255 -11.74 3.35 6.77
C ALA A 255 -12.11 2.97 5.33
N ILE A 256 -11.12 2.64 4.52
CA ILE A 256 -11.28 2.25 3.12
C ILE A 256 -11.13 0.73 3.00
N ARG A 257 -12.00 0.10 2.21
CA ARG A 257 -11.79 -1.26 1.68
C ARG A 257 -12.23 -1.29 0.23
N GLY A 258 -11.54 -2.06 -0.60
CA GLY A 258 -11.98 -2.21 -1.97
C GLY A 258 -11.31 -3.33 -2.73
N THR A 259 -11.85 -3.57 -3.92
CA THR A 259 -11.34 -4.52 -4.89
C THR A 259 -11.30 -3.90 -6.28
N ALA A 260 -10.33 -4.32 -7.09
CA ALA A 260 -10.22 -3.98 -8.50
C ALA A 260 -10.15 -5.27 -9.33
N THR A 261 -10.94 -5.37 -10.40
CA THR A 261 -11.04 -6.56 -11.25
C THR A 261 -11.09 -6.16 -12.72
N GLY A 262 -10.80 -7.09 -13.64
CA GLY A 262 -10.81 -6.79 -15.08
C GLY A 262 -9.79 -5.72 -15.46
N LEU A 263 -8.59 -5.80 -14.87
CA LEU A 263 -7.48 -4.90 -15.19
C LEU A 263 -7.01 -5.15 -16.64
N PRO A 264 -6.52 -4.13 -17.36
CA PRO A 264 -6.02 -4.32 -18.73
C PRO A 264 -4.81 -5.25 -18.81
N ASN A 265 -3.99 -5.30 -17.76
CA ASN A 265 -2.88 -6.25 -17.69
C ASN A 265 -3.42 -7.64 -17.32
N ALA A 266 -3.54 -8.51 -18.32
CA ALA A 266 -4.06 -9.87 -18.18
C ALA A 266 -3.28 -10.76 -17.19
N ASN A 267 -2.05 -10.37 -16.81
CA ASN A 267 -1.30 -11.09 -15.78
C ASN A 267 -1.80 -10.80 -14.36
N ILE A 268 -2.66 -9.79 -14.17
CA ILE A 268 -3.23 -9.41 -12.88
C ILE A 268 -4.70 -9.81 -12.85
N ALA A 269 -5.05 -10.74 -11.96
CA ALA A 269 -6.41 -11.22 -11.81
C ALA A 269 -7.28 -10.22 -11.04
N ARG A 270 -6.78 -9.72 -9.91
CA ARG A 270 -7.46 -8.72 -9.07
C ARG A 270 -6.48 -7.99 -8.16
N VAL A 271 -6.92 -6.83 -7.66
CA VAL A 271 -6.26 -6.10 -6.58
C VAL A 271 -7.24 -5.97 -5.42
N GLU A 272 -6.77 -6.23 -4.21
CA GLU A 272 -7.51 -5.98 -2.97
C GLU A 272 -6.78 -4.86 -2.21
N PHE A 273 -7.52 -3.95 -1.59
CA PHE A 273 -6.90 -2.88 -0.81
C PHE A 273 -7.72 -2.50 0.41
N THR A 274 -7.01 -2.04 1.43
CA THR A 274 -7.58 -1.49 2.66
C THR A 274 -6.78 -0.26 3.06
N GLY A 275 -7.40 0.65 3.81
CA GLY A 275 -6.71 1.89 4.15
C GLY A 275 -7.49 2.78 5.08
N THR A 276 -6.98 4.00 5.21
CA THR A 276 -7.58 5.08 5.98
C THR A 276 -7.43 6.38 5.21
N VAL A 277 -8.49 7.18 5.19
CA VAL A 277 -8.51 8.55 4.70
C VAL A 277 -8.90 9.49 5.84
N THR A 278 -8.12 10.55 6.00
CA THR A 278 -8.37 11.64 6.94
C THR A 278 -8.25 12.96 6.22
N ALA A 279 -8.58 14.06 6.92
CA ALA A 279 -8.35 15.40 6.40
C ALA A 279 -6.87 15.72 6.14
N GLN A 280 -5.92 14.93 6.66
CA GLN A 280 -4.49 15.23 6.56
C GLN A 280 -3.72 14.17 5.76
N SER A 281 -4.25 12.96 5.63
CA SER A 281 -3.52 11.85 5.03
C SER A 281 -4.42 10.80 4.40
N ILE A 282 -3.86 10.12 3.40
CA ILE A 282 -4.44 8.92 2.79
C ILE A 282 -3.37 7.83 2.87
N ARG A 283 -3.71 6.72 3.51
CA ARG A 283 -2.86 5.52 3.54
C ARG A 283 -3.63 4.33 3.00
N VAL A 284 -3.06 3.65 2.01
CA VAL A 284 -3.66 2.47 1.38
C VAL A 284 -2.65 1.35 1.34
N GLU A 285 -3.00 0.20 1.89
CA GLU A 285 -2.30 -1.06 1.73
C GLU A 285 -3.01 -1.89 0.67
N TYR A 286 -2.26 -2.46 -0.26
CA TYR A 286 -2.82 -3.23 -1.37
C TYR A 286 -2.12 -4.57 -1.54
N THR A 287 -2.89 -5.54 -2.05
CA THR A 287 -2.43 -6.85 -2.48
C THR A 287 -2.86 -7.08 -3.93
N VAL A 288 -1.88 -7.30 -4.81
CA VAL A 288 -2.08 -7.70 -6.20
C VAL A 288 -2.09 -9.22 -6.27
N HIS A 289 -3.10 -9.79 -6.89
CA HIS A 289 -3.20 -11.22 -7.17
C HIS A 289 -2.94 -11.47 -8.65
N PHE A 290 -1.92 -12.28 -8.97
CA PHE A 290 -1.58 -12.58 -10.36
C PHE A 290 -2.40 -13.75 -10.90
N ALA A 291 -2.72 -13.71 -12.19
CA ALA A 291 -3.46 -14.76 -12.88
C ALA A 291 -2.70 -16.10 -12.88
N GLY A 292 -1.37 -16.05 -12.95
CA GLY A 292 -0.49 -17.24 -12.82
C GLY A 292 -0.28 -17.72 -11.38
N GLY A 293 -0.95 -17.11 -10.40
CA GLY A 293 -0.76 -17.36 -8.97
C GLY A 293 0.31 -16.48 -8.33
N GLY A 294 0.36 -16.50 -7.00
CA GLY A 294 1.19 -15.62 -6.18
C GLY A 294 0.56 -14.25 -5.95
N THR A 295 1.20 -13.46 -5.08
CA THR A 295 0.75 -12.11 -4.72
C THR A 295 1.91 -11.14 -4.65
N ALA A 296 1.60 -9.85 -4.80
CA ALA A 296 2.51 -8.76 -4.46
C ALA A 296 1.81 -7.78 -3.53
N GLN A 297 2.55 -7.25 -2.57
CA GLN A 297 2.01 -6.34 -1.55
C GLN A 297 2.67 -4.98 -1.66
N GLY A 298 1.91 -3.93 -1.36
CA GLY A 298 2.46 -2.59 -1.28
C GLY A 298 1.65 -1.64 -0.43
N VAL A 299 2.18 -0.44 -0.31
CA VAL A 299 1.59 0.65 0.45
C VAL A 299 1.70 1.94 -0.36
N MET A 300 0.68 2.77 -0.27
CA MET A 300 0.66 4.16 -0.75
C MET A 300 0.39 5.06 0.44
N ASN A 301 1.22 6.09 0.60
CA ASN A 301 1.08 7.10 1.65
C ASN A 301 1.04 8.48 1.00
N LEU A 302 -0.04 9.22 1.22
CA LEU A 302 -0.20 10.59 0.76
C LEU A 302 -0.49 11.49 1.94
N SER A 303 0.09 12.69 1.92
CA SER A 303 -0.16 13.77 2.87
C SER A 303 -0.83 14.93 2.14
N ARG A 304 -1.75 15.62 2.80
CA ARG A 304 -2.41 16.81 2.24
C ARG A 304 -1.38 17.91 2.02
N ILE A 305 -1.42 18.53 0.85
CA ILE A 305 -0.64 19.73 0.56
C ILE A 305 -1.41 20.91 1.15
N PRO A 306 -0.78 21.76 1.97
CA PRO A 306 -1.40 23.02 2.41
C PRO A 306 -1.75 23.88 1.20
N GLY A 307 -3.02 24.28 1.11
CA GLY A 307 -3.50 25.24 0.11
C GLY A 307 -3.28 26.68 0.56
#